data_AF-A0A1I5ET98-F1
#
_entry.id   AF-A0A1I5ET98-F1
#
_cell.length_a   1.000
_cell.length_b   1.000
_cell.length_c   1.000
_cell.angle_alpha   90.00
_cell.angle_beta   90.00
_cell.angle_gamma   90.00
#
_symmetry.space_group_name_H-M   'P 1'
#
loop_
_entity.id
_entity.type
_entity.pdbx_description
1 polymer ?
#
loop_
_entity_poly.entity_id
_entity_poly.type
_entity_poly.pdbx_seq_one_letter_code
_entity_poly.pdbx_strand_id
1 'polypeptide(L)'
;MKKKILVLCLICTILLIPSTAYAATRQPTATSESDSIITPQSYTITYQKSISRFYTDFSSIPETYFYTEYYKDFGWASGNLLLESVKAVPGGYSVIYSGTMYCITN
;
A
#
# COMPACT_ATOMS: atom_id res chain seq x y z
N MET A 1 -66.91 51.04 -52.30
CA MET A 1 -65.52 50.52 -52.25
C MET A 1 -64.99 50.60 -50.82
N LYS A 2 -65.20 49.57 -49.99
CA LYS A 2 -64.63 49.47 -48.62
C LYS A 2 -64.48 48.00 -48.20
N LYS A 3 -63.49 47.29 -48.73
CA LYS A 3 -63.15 45.91 -48.33
C LYS A 3 -61.66 45.62 -48.51
N LYS A 4 -60.75 46.39 -47.90
CA LYS A 4 -59.30 46.11 -47.96
C LYS A 4 -58.50 46.52 -46.69
N ILE A 5 -59.13 46.72 -45.52
CA ILE A 5 -58.41 47.24 -44.34
C ILE A 5 -58.39 46.26 -43.15
N LEU A 6 -59.05 45.10 -43.23
CA LEU A 6 -59.18 44.20 -42.06
C LEU A 6 -58.17 43.03 -42.00
N VAL A 7 -57.29 42.87 -42.99
CA VAL A 7 -56.37 41.70 -43.06
C VAL A 7 -54.95 42.04 -42.58
N LEU A 8 -54.59 43.32 -42.50
CA LEU A 8 -53.21 43.73 -42.17
C LEU A 8 -52.90 43.69 -40.66
N CYS A 9 -53.90 43.81 -39.78
CA CYS A 9 -53.68 43.77 -38.33
C CYS A 9 -53.46 42.36 -37.75
N LEU A 10 -53.81 41.29 -38.49
CA LEU A 10 -53.74 39.91 -37.99
C LEU A 10 -52.33 39.30 -38.08
N ILE A 11 -51.46 39.85 -38.93
CA ILE A 11 -50.12 39.29 -39.19
C ILE A 11 -49.07 39.86 -38.20
N CYS A 12 -49.36 41.00 -37.55
CA CYS A 12 -48.40 41.67 -36.68
C CYS A 12 -48.30 41.07 -35.26
N THR A 13 -49.22 40.19 -34.86
CA THR A 13 -49.27 39.62 -33.50
C THR A 13 -48.45 38.34 -33.33
N ILE A 14 -47.96 37.73 -34.41
CA ILE A 14 -47.22 36.44 -34.35
C ILE A 14 -45.71 36.64 -34.04
N LEU A 15 -45.21 37.88 -34.08
CA LEU A 15 -43.77 38.18 -33.93
C LEU A 15 -43.32 38.56 -32.50
N LEU A 16 -44.19 38.43 -31.48
CA LEU A 16 -43.93 38.88 -30.11
C LEU A 16 -43.80 37.74 -29.08
N ILE A 17 -43.22 36.59 -29.47
CA ILE A 17 -42.86 35.56 -28.49
C ILE A 17 -41.44 35.85 -27.99
N PRO A 18 -41.22 36.25 -26.71
CA PRO A 18 -39.88 36.39 -26.17
C PRO A 18 -39.27 34.99 -25.99
N SER A 19 -38.20 34.69 -26.73
CA SER A 19 -37.36 33.53 -26.45
C SER A 19 -36.47 33.84 -25.25
N THR A 20 -36.79 33.29 -24.09
CA THR A 20 -35.88 33.31 -22.94
C THR A 20 -34.82 32.23 -23.15
N ALA A 21 -33.60 32.66 -23.50
CA ALA A 21 -32.44 31.79 -23.53
C ALA A 21 -31.87 31.67 -22.11
N TYR A 22 -32.07 30.53 -21.46
CA TYR A 22 -31.34 30.21 -20.22
C TYR A 22 -29.96 29.67 -20.60
N ALA A 23 -28.91 30.32 -20.12
CA ALA A 23 -27.56 29.76 -20.19
C ALA A 23 -27.47 28.61 -19.18
N ALA A 24 -27.34 27.38 -19.66
CA ALA A 24 -26.98 26.26 -18.80
C ALA A 24 -25.51 26.45 -18.40
N THR A 25 -25.26 26.68 -17.10
CA THR A 25 -23.90 26.59 -16.56
C THR A 25 -23.41 25.17 -16.75
N ARG A 26 -22.37 24.98 -17.57
CA ARG A 26 -21.62 23.71 -17.58
C ARG A 26 -21.08 23.50 -16.18
N GLN A 27 -21.66 22.54 -15.46
CA GLN A 27 -21.02 21.99 -14.27
C GLN A 27 -19.69 21.41 -14.76
N PRO A 28 -18.54 21.86 -14.25
CA PRO A 28 -17.31 21.14 -14.53
C PRO A 28 -17.55 19.73 -13.99
N THR A 29 -17.58 18.74 -14.88
CA THR A 29 -17.37 17.36 -14.48
C THR A 29 -15.99 17.38 -13.85
N ALA A 30 -15.94 17.42 -12.52
CA ALA A 30 -14.75 17.00 -11.81
C ALA A 30 -14.58 15.55 -12.22
N THR A 31 -13.75 15.31 -13.23
CA THR A 31 -13.07 14.03 -13.35
C THR A 31 -12.26 13.95 -12.08
N SER A 32 -12.82 13.31 -11.05
CA SER A 32 -12.01 12.74 -9.99
C SER A 32 -11.14 11.72 -10.69
N GLU A 33 -9.95 12.14 -11.13
CA GLU A 33 -8.83 11.22 -11.17
C GLU A 33 -8.78 10.68 -9.75
N SER A 34 -9.33 9.49 -9.56
CA SER A 34 -9.07 8.73 -8.36
C SER A 34 -7.56 8.57 -8.34
N ASP A 35 -6.88 9.37 -7.52
CA ASP A 35 -5.52 9.10 -7.09
C ASP A 35 -5.53 7.63 -6.68
N SER A 36 -4.99 6.81 -7.56
CA SER A 36 -4.85 5.39 -7.27
C SER A 36 -3.84 5.38 -6.15
N ILE A 37 -4.30 5.18 -4.91
CA ILE A 37 -3.40 4.99 -3.78
C ILE A 37 -2.59 3.74 -4.13
N ILE A 38 -1.37 3.96 -4.64
CA ILE A 38 -0.39 2.89 -4.81
C ILE A 38 0.05 2.55 -3.39
N THR A 39 -0.69 1.66 -2.74
CA THR A 39 -0.24 1.08 -1.48
C THR A 39 0.97 0.21 -1.82
N PRO A 40 2.19 0.53 -1.35
CA PRO A 40 3.34 -0.34 -1.59
C PRO A 40 3.01 -1.71 -1.00
N GLN A 41 3.08 -2.74 -1.84
CA GLN A 41 2.89 -4.11 -1.39
C GLN A 41 4.18 -4.55 -0.70
N SER A 42 4.25 -4.38 0.62
CA SER A 42 5.34 -4.97 1.39
C SER A 42 5.12 -6.47 1.48
N TYR A 43 6.06 -7.26 0.96
CA TYR A 43 6.07 -8.71 1.17
C TYR A 43 6.99 -9.05 2.34
N THR A 44 6.54 -9.96 3.19
CA THR A 44 7.38 -10.52 4.26
C THR A 44 7.86 -11.88 3.81
N ILE A 45 9.17 -12.04 3.70
CA ILE A 45 9.81 -13.33 3.42
C ILE A 45 10.26 -13.91 4.75
N THR A 46 9.85 -15.15 5.00
CA THR A 46 10.24 -15.88 6.21
C THR A 46 10.98 -17.15 5.84
N TYR A 47 12.00 -17.49 6.63
CA TYR A 47 12.75 -18.74 6.45
C TYR A 47 13.32 -19.23 7.78
N GLN A 48 13.59 -20.54 7.88
CA GLN A 48 14.22 -21.13 9.05
C GLN A 48 15.73 -20.91 9.02
N LYS A 49 16.30 -20.58 10.17
CA LYS A 49 17.74 -20.43 10.36
C LYS A 49 18.18 -21.19 11.58
N SER A 50 19.33 -21.85 11.47
CA SER A 50 20.06 -22.43 12.59
C SER A 50 21.48 -21.89 12.60
N ILE A 51 21.99 -21.53 13.77
CA ILE A 51 23.34 -21.04 13.97
C ILE A 51 24.01 -21.77 15.12
N SER A 52 25.33 -21.89 15.05
CA SER A 52 26.14 -22.37 16.16
C SER A 52 26.88 -21.22 16.86
N ARG A 53 26.98 -21.31 18.18
CA ARG A 53 27.72 -20.40 19.06
C ARG A 53 28.50 -21.20 20.09
N PHE A 54 29.59 -20.61 20.57
CA PHE A 54 30.42 -21.19 21.61
C PHE A 54 30.39 -20.30 22.86
N TYR A 55 30.25 -20.93 24.02
CA TYR A 55 30.28 -20.26 25.32
C TYR A 55 31.26 -20.98 26.24
N THR A 56 32.08 -20.24 27.00
CA THR A 56 32.96 -20.82 28.01
C THR A 56 32.19 -21.33 29.22
N ASP A 57 31.14 -20.61 29.61
CA ASP A 57 30.39 -20.85 30.84
C ASP A 57 28.92 -21.16 30.53
N PHE A 58 28.36 -22.19 31.18
CA PHE A 58 26.97 -22.58 30.94
C PHE A 58 25.97 -21.47 31.31
N SER A 59 26.23 -20.73 32.39
CA SER A 59 25.38 -19.63 32.85
C SER A 59 25.34 -18.43 31.89
N SER A 60 26.28 -18.36 30.94
CA SER A 60 26.34 -17.29 29.93
C SER A 60 25.51 -17.59 28.68
N ILE A 61 24.93 -18.78 28.57
CA ILE A 61 24.12 -19.20 27.43
C ILE A 61 22.72 -18.61 27.57
N PRO A 62 22.33 -17.60 26.78
CA PRO A 62 20.96 -17.09 26.79
C PRO A 62 20.00 -18.10 26.15
N GLU A 63 18.74 -18.09 26.58
CA GLU A 63 17.69 -18.90 25.95
C GLU A 63 17.31 -18.41 24.54
N THR A 64 17.56 -17.13 24.25
CA THR A 64 17.25 -16.50 22.96
C THR A 64 18.45 -15.70 22.45
N TYR A 65 18.70 -15.76 21.15
CA TYR A 65 19.75 -15.04 20.47
C TYR A 65 19.17 -14.22 19.31
N PHE A 66 19.29 -12.89 19.37
CA PHE A 66 18.91 -12.03 18.25
C PHE A 66 19.98 -12.10 17.15
N TYR A 67 19.55 -12.42 15.93
CA TYR A 67 20.43 -12.61 14.78
C TYR A 67 19.96 -11.78 13.58
N THR A 68 20.92 -11.23 12.84
CA THR A 68 20.70 -10.43 11.64
C THR A 68 21.66 -10.86 10.55
N GLU A 69 21.19 -10.94 9.31
CA GLU A 69 22.04 -11.20 8.16
C GLU A 69 21.51 -10.52 6.90
N TYR A 70 22.41 -10.31 5.93
CA TYR A 70 22.04 -9.77 4.63
C TYR A 70 21.93 -10.90 3.61
N TYR A 71 20.74 -11.07 3.04
CA TYR A 71 20.48 -11.94 1.90
C TYR A 71 20.50 -11.11 0.62
N LYS A 72 21.30 -11.54 -0.37
CA LYS A 72 21.49 -10.82 -1.63
C LYS A 72 20.17 -10.48 -2.34
N ASP A 73 19.21 -11.40 -2.31
CA ASP A 73 17.96 -11.28 -3.08
C ASP A 73 16.83 -10.59 -2.31
N PHE A 74 16.94 -10.50 -0.98
CA PHE A 74 15.84 -10.06 -0.11
C PHE A 74 16.21 -8.85 0.78
N GLY A 75 17.50 -8.58 0.95
CA GLY A 75 18.00 -7.52 1.83
C GLY A 75 18.27 -8.02 3.25
N TRP A 76 18.07 -7.13 4.22
CA TRP A 76 18.33 -7.44 5.64
C TRP A 76 17.21 -8.29 6.23
N ALA A 77 17.59 -9.45 6.77
CA ALA A 77 16.74 -10.31 7.54
C ALA A 77 17.14 -10.29 9.01
N SER A 78 16.16 -10.40 9.91
CA SER A 78 16.39 -10.46 11.35
C SER A 78 15.44 -11.45 12.03
N GLY A 79 15.85 -11.99 13.17
CA GLY A 79 15.04 -12.96 13.91
C GLY A 79 15.58 -13.22 15.31
N ASN A 80 14.68 -13.61 16.21
CA ASN A 80 15.04 -14.15 17.52
C ASN A 80 15.11 -15.67 17.40
N LEU A 81 16.31 -16.23 17.61
CA LEU A 81 16.56 -17.67 17.53
C LEU A 81 16.52 -18.26 18.95
N LEU A 82 15.79 -19.34 19.13
CA LEU A 82 15.64 -20.01 20.42
C LEU A 82 16.72 -21.08 20.58
N LEU A 83 17.14 -21.28 21.82
CA LEU A 83 18.08 -22.32 22.20
C LEU A 83 17.50 -23.70 21.88
N GLU A 84 18.17 -24.44 21.00
CA GLU A 84 17.72 -25.77 20.57
C GLU A 84 18.53 -26.88 21.25
N SER A 85 19.85 -26.72 21.32
CA SER A 85 20.71 -27.71 21.99
C SER A 85 21.96 -27.08 22.58
N VAL A 86 22.43 -27.71 23.66
CA VAL A 86 23.71 -27.41 24.31
C VAL A 86 24.49 -28.69 24.43
N LYS A 87 25.74 -28.68 23.95
CA LYS A 87 26.66 -29.81 24.04
C LYS A 87 27.95 -29.36 24.71
N ALA A 88 28.29 -30.02 25.82
CA ALA A 88 29.60 -29.84 26.44
C ALA A 88 30.71 -30.34 25.50
N VAL A 89 31.75 -29.53 25.33
CA VAL A 89 32.93 -29.82 24.51
C VAL A 89 34.18 -29.40 25.29
N PRO A 90 35.39 -29.87 24.92
CA PRO A 90 36.60 -29.39 25.58
C PRO A 90 36.70 -27.86 25.57
N GLY A 91 36.80 -27.25 26.75
CA GLY A 91 36.93 -25.80 26.92
C GLY A 91 35.62 -25.02 27.01
N GLY A 92 34.44 -25.65 26.91
CA GLY A 92 33.17 -24.94 27.06
C GLY A 92 31.97 -25.69 26.48
N TYR A 93 31.07 -24.95 25.83
CA TYR A 93 29.79 -25.43 25.35
C TYR A 93 29.57 -24.99 23.91
N SER A 94 29.29 -25.96 23.04
CA SER A 94 28.78 -25.71 21.69
C SER A 94 27.26 -25.67 21.75
N VAL A 95 26.68 -24.59 21.26
CA VAL A 95 25.26 -24.28 21.38
C VAL A 95 24.67 -24.08 19.99
N ILE A 96 23.49 -24.64 19.76
CA ILE A 96 22.70 -24.41 18.54
C ILE A 96 21.46 -23.59 18.90
N TYR A 97 21.26 -22.52 18.14
CA TYR A 97 20.02 -21.74 18.15
C TYR A 97 19.30 -21.91 16.83
N SER A 98 17.97 -22.03 16.85
CA SER A 98 17.15 -22.05 15.65
C SER A 98 15.89 -21.21 15.78
N GLY A 99 15.41 -20.71 14.65
CA GLY A 99 14.24 -19.85 14.62
C GLY A 99 13.91 -19.32 13.24
N THR A 100 12.86 -18.52 13.19
CA THR A 100 12.37 -17.91 11.95
C THR A 100 12.99 -16.54 11.77
N MET A 101 13.55 -16.32 10.58
CA MET A 101 14.05 -15.04 10.11
C MET A 101 12.95 -14.33 9.33
N TYR A 102 12.90 -13.01 9.46
CA TYR A 102 11.94 -12.14 8.80
C TYR A 102 12.69 -11.10 7.98
N CYS A 103 12.30 -10.98 6.72
CA CYS A 103 12.79 -9.98 5.79
C CYS A 103 11.63 -9.15 5.28
N ILE A 104 11.71 -7.83 5.42
CA ILE A 104 10.70 -6.90 4.91
C ILE A 104 11.25 -6.31 3.61
N THR A 105 10.61 -6.63 2.49
CA THR A 105 10.94 -6.06 1.18
C THR A 105 9.92 -4.99 0.82
N ASN A 106 10.40 -3.82 0.40
CA ASN A 106 9.59 -2.69 -0.08
C ASN A 106 9.49 -2.68 -1.61
#